data_AF-A0A7S3FZC7-F1
#
_entry.id   AF-A0A7S3FZC7-F1
#
_cell.length_a   1.000
_cell.length_b   1.000
_cell.length_c   1.000
_cell.angle_alpha   90.00
_cell.angle_beta   90.00
_cell.angle_gamma   90.00
#
_symmetry.space_group_name_H-M   'P 1'
#
loop_
_entity.id
_entity.type
_entity.pdbx_description
1 polymer ?
#
loop_
_entity_poly.entity_id
_entity_poly.type
_entity_poly.pdbx_seq_one_letter_code
_entity_poly.pdbx_strand_id
1 'polypeptide(L)'
;MKQLLALRQALAGSTRRFHSSALRAQKPLPQEWINLAQKELKGKDPAETLTWNTAEGIPIKPVYTSDDVVENIAGEVPGVFPYTRGPYASMYTHRPWTIRQYAGFSTAEESNSFYRKALAAGQKGLSVAFDLATHRGYDSDHSRVKG
;
A
#
# COMPACT_ATOMS: atom_id res chain seq x y z
N MET A 1 -37.74 27.33 2.75
CA MET A 1 -36.68 27.81 3.66
C MET A 1 -36.20 26.80 4.73
N LYS A 2 -36.71 25.56 4.82
CA LYS A 2 -36.22 24.57 5.81
C LYS A 2 -35.21 23.54 5.28
N GLN A 3 -35.06 23.40 3.96
CA GLN A 3 -34.09 22.44 3.36
C GLN A 3 -32.66 22.99 3.22
N LEU A 4 -32.45 24.32 3.20
CA LEU A 4 -31.11 24.90 3.08
C LEU A 4 -30.33 24.96 4.40
N LEU A 5 -31.01 24.82 5.56
CA LEU A 5 -30.35 24.86 6.88
C LEU A 5 -29.72 23.51 7.26
N ALA A 6 -30.28 22.40 6.77
CA ALA A 6 -29.75 21.05 7.02
C ALA A 6 -28.42 20.78 6.29
N LEU A 7 -28.20 21.41 5.13
CA LEU A 7 -26.95 21.26 4.38
C LEU A 7 -25.75 22.02 4.97
N ARG A 8 -26.00 23.01 5.85
CA ARG A 8 -24.93 23.78 6.51
C ARG A 8 -24.42 23.14 7.79
N GLN A 9 -25.14 22.19 8.39
CA GLN A 9 -24.67 21.43 9.57
C GLN A 9 -23.81 20.21 9.19
N ALA A 10 -23.95 19.67 7.98
CA ALA A 10 -23.14 18.52 7.52
C ALA A 10 -21.68 18.88 7.17
N LEU A 11 -21.35 20.17 7.04
CA LEU A 11 -20.02 20.64 6.65
C LEU A 11 -19.16 21.13 7.82
N ALA A 12 -19.67 21.11 9.06
CA ALA A 12 -18.97 21.61 10.24
C ALA A 12 -18.26 20.53 11.08
N GLY A 13 -18.31 19.25 10.69
CA GLY A 13 -17.79 18.13 11.49
C GLY A 13 -16.57 17.42 10.94
N SER A 14 -16.08 17.76 9.74
CA SER A 14 -14.92 17.08 9.15
C SER A 14 -13.62 17.76 9.56
N THR A 15 -13.32 17.74 10.85
CA THR A 15 -11.94 17.90 11.32
C THR A 15 -11.15 16.77 10.67
N ARG A 16 -10.33 17.07 9.65
CA ARG A 16 -9.35 16.13 9.12
C ARG A 16 -8.39 15.81 10.27
N ARG A 17 -8.73 14.80 11.08
CA ARG A 17 -7.76 14.12 11.92
C ARG A 17 -6.86 13.35 10.97
N PHE A 18 -5.83 14.01 10.48
CA PHE A 18 -4.60 13.30 10.16
C PHE A 18 -4.27 12.52 11.43
N HIS A 19 -4.49 11.20 11.38
CA HIS A 19 -3.93 10.31 12.38
C HIS A 19 -2.43 10.40 12.17
N SER A 20 -1.80 11.39 12.80
CA SER A 20 -0.41 11.28 13.18
C SER A 20 -0.32 9.98 13.95
N SER A 21 0.17 8.93 13.28
CA SER A 21 0.52 7.65 13.89
C SER A 21 1.80 7.87 14.70
N ALA A 22 1.76 8.81 15.65
CA ALA A 22 2.62 8.73 16.81
C ALA A 22 2.44 7.31 17.32
N LEU A 23 3.52 6.54 17.23
CA LEU A 23 3.64 5.11 17.56
C LEU A 23 2.70 4.80 18.72
N ARG A 24 1.55 4.17 18.43
CA ARG A 24 0.69 3.67 19.50
C ARG A 24 1.56 2.72 20.30
N ALA A 25 1.68 2.98 21.60
CA ALA A 25 2.44 2.14 22.51
C ALA A 25 2.02 0.68 22.28
N GLN A 26 2.96 -0.16 21.85
CA GLN A 26 2.68 -1.55 21.59
C GLN A 26 2.26 -2.22 22.90
N LYS A 27 1.23 -3.07 22.84
CA LYS A 27 0.86 -3.85 24.01
C LYS A 27 1.97 -4.84 24.35
N PRO A 28 2.21 -5.10 25.65
CA PRO A 28 3.26 -6.01 26.08
C PRO A 28 3.02 -7.43 25.53
N LEU A 29 4.09 -8.22 25.46
CA LEU A 29 4.00 -9.63 25.06
C LEU A 29 3.20 -10.42 26.12
N PRO A 30 2.41 -11.44 25.72
CA PRO A 30 1.68 -12.26 26.66
C PRO A 30 2.62 -12.96 27.64
N GLN A 31 2.35 -12.87 28.95
CA GLN A 31 3.25 -13.40 29.98
C GLN A 31 3.49 -14.90 29.86
N GLU A 32 2.44 -15.66 29.54
CA GLU A 32 2.55 -17.10 29.30
C GLU A 32 3.54 -17.41 28.17
N TRP A 33 3.47 -16.65 27.08
CA TRP A 33 4.39 -16.78 25.95
C TRP A 33 5.82 -16.39 26.33
N ILE A 34 6.01 -15.31 27.09
CA ILE A 34 7.32 -14.89 27.60
C ILE A 34 7.97 -16.02 28.40
N ASN A 35 7.23 -16.66 29.31
CA ASN A 35 7.76 -17.72 30.17
C ASN A 35 8.23 -18.94 29.36
N LEU A 36 7.45 -19.32 28.35
CA LEU A 36 7.80 -20.43 27.44
C LEU A 36 9.02 -20.07 26.59
N ALA A 37 9.02 -18.90 25.96
CA ALA A 37 10.11 -18.44 25.11
C ALA A 37 11.41 -18.25 25.90
N GLN A 38 11.37 -17.74 27.14
CA GLN A 38 12.54 -17.63 28.01
C GLN A 38 13.17 -18.99 28.28
N LYS A 39 12.35 -20.03 28.51
CA LYS A 39 12.84 -21.40 28.71
C LYS A 39 13.58 -21.92 27.47
N GLU A 40 13.04 -21.67 26.28
CA GLU A 40 13.63 -22.07 25.01
C GLU A 40 14.91 -21.27 24.68
N LEU A 41 14.94 -19.99 25.02
CA LEU A 41 16.07 -19.08 24.83
C LEU A 41 17.14 -19.18 25.93
N LYS A 42 17.05 -20.19 26.81
CA LYS A 42 18.00 -20.41 27.92
C LYS A 42 18.16 -19.17 28.82
N GLY A 43 17.04 -18.52 29.12
CA GLY A 43 16.95 -17.37 30.04
C GLY A 43 17.20 -16.00 29.41
N LYS A 44 17.46 -15.90 28.10
CA LYS A 44 17.52 -14.58 27.42
C LYS A 44 16.13 -13.96 27.32
N ASP A 45 16.06 -12.63 27.38
CA ASP A 45 14.80 -11.90 27.21
C ASP A 45 14.27 -12.09 25.76
N PRO A 46 13.08 -12.69 25.59
CA PRO A 46 12.44 -12.82 24.29
C PRO A 46 12.14 -11.48 23.62
N ALA A 47 11.82 -10.43 24.39
CA ALA A 47 11.51 -9.12 23.83
C ALA A 47 12.73 -8.48 23.17
N GLU A 48 13.90 -8.59 23.78
CA GLU A 48 15.15 -8.09 23.19
C GLU A 48 15.69 -9.02 22.08
N THR A 49 15.58 -10.33 22.30
CA THR A 49 16.22 -11.33 21.43
C THR A 49 15.44 -11.58 20.14
N LEU A 50 14.09 -11.55 20.20
CA LEU A 50 13.22 -12.00 19.10
C LEU A 50 12.46 -10.86 18.40
N THR A 51 12.54 -9.62 18.89
CA THR A 51 11.94 -8.49 18.19
C THR A 51 12.73 -8.19 16.92
N TRP A 52 12.04 -8.15 15.78
CA TRP A 52 12.64 -7.77 14.51
C TRP A 52 12.47 -6.27 14.29
N ASN A 53 13.57 -5.52 14.33
CA ASN A 53 13.59 -4.12 13.92
C ASN A 53 13.66 -4.03 12.40
N THR A 54 12.60 -3.55 11.76
CA THR A 54 12.59 -3.38 10.31
C THR A 54 13.41 -2.16 9.88
N ALA A 55 13.70 -2.05 8.58
CA ALA A 55 14.41 -0.88 8.04
C ALA A 55 13.60 0.42 8.21
N GLU A 56 12.28 0.32 8.35
CA GLU A 56 11.36 1.42 8.61
C GLU A 56 11.35 1.88 10.08
N GLY A 57 12.15 1.25 10.96
CA GLY A 57 12.19 1.57 12.38
C GLY A 57 10.97 1.07 13.17
N ILE A 58 10.24 0.09 12.62
CA ILE A 58 9.08 -0.52 13.28
C ILE A 58 9.56 -1.79 14.00
N PRO A 59 9.43 -1.87 15.33
CA PRO A 59 9.73 -3.11 16.05
C PRO A 59 8.58 -4.11 15.83
N ILE A 60 8.85 -5.21 15.14
CA ILE A 60 7.90 -6.31 14.94
C ILE A 60 8.02 -7.27 16.12
N LYS A 61 6.90 -7.44 16.84
CA LYS A 61 6.81 -8.39 17.94
C LYS A 61 6.87 -9.83 17.40
N PRO A 62 7.48 -10.77 18.14
CA PRO A 62 7.51 -12.18 17.76
C PRO A 62 6.14 -12.88 17.81
N VAL A 63 5.17 -12.31 18.53
CA VAL A 63 3.78 -12.78 18.59
C VAL A 63 2.82 -11.60 18.73
N TYR A 64 1.68 -11.71 18.05
CA TYR A 64 0.57 -10.75 18.12
C TYR A 64 -0.70 -11.46 18.57
N THR A 65 -1.51 -10.80 19.39
CA THR A 65 -2.81 -11.32 19.85
C THR A 65 -3.96 -10.40 19.43
N SER A 66 -5.20 -10.79 19.75
CA SER A 66 -6.36 -9.92 19.58
C SER A 66 -6.22 -8.58 20.29
N ASP A 67 -5.43 -8.52 21.36
CA ASP A 67 -5.18 -7.28 22.08
C ASP A 67 -4.42 -6.27 21.22
N ASP A 68 -3.59 -6.72 20.27
CA ASP A 68 -2.81 -5.85 19.40
C ASP A 68 -3.62 -5.21 18.28
N VAL A 69 -4.86 -5.65 18.06
CA VAL A 69 -5.72 -5.10 17.03
C VAL A 69 -6.20 -3.71 17.46
N VAL A 70 -6.00 -2.73 16.59
CA VAL A 70 -6.50 -1.36 16.80
C VAL A 70 -8.02 -1.38 16.85
N GLU A 71 -8.57 -0.83 17.94
CA GLU A 71 -10.00 -0.57 18.09
C GLU A 71 -10.55 0.18 16.87
N ASN A 72 -11.72 -0.25 16.39
CA ASN A 72 -12.47 0.27 15.24
C ASN A 72 -12.04 -0.20 13.84
N ILE A 73 -10.91 -0.91 13.65
CA ILE A 73 -10.60 -1.50 12.32
C ILE A 73 -11.57 -2.65 12.00
N ALA A 74 -11.98 -3.42 13.00
CA ALA A 74 -12.83 -4.60 12.82
C ALA A 74 -14.19 -4.28 12.17
N GLY A 75 -14.69 -3.06 12.35
CA GLY A 75 -15.96 -2.60 11.76
C GLY A 75 -15.82 -1.97 10.38
N GLU A 76 -14.61 -1.77 9.87
CA GLU A 76 -14.43 -1.16 8.56
C GLU A 76 -14.87 -2.09 7.42
N VAL A 77 -15.45 -1.48 6.39
CA VAL A 77 -15.86 -2.14 5.15
C VAL A 77 -15.18 -1.44 3.95
N PRO A 78 -14.82 -2.16 2.89
CA PRO A 78 -14.21 -1.56 1.71
C PRO A 78 -15.19 -0.58 1.03
N GLY A 79 -14.67 0.44 0.35
CA GLY A 79 -15.48 1.45 -0.32
C GLY A 79 -16.03 2.56 0.58
N VAL A 80 -15.71 2.55 1.88
CA VAL A 80 -16.08 3.59 2.84
C VAL A 80 -14.82 4.20 3.44
N PHE A 81 -14.79 5.53 3.60
CA PHE A 81 -13.69 6.23 4.28
C PHE A 81 -13.47 5.62 5.68
N PRO A 82 -12.22 5.36 6.13
CA PRO A 82 -10.94 5.83 5.59
C PRO A 82 -10.32 4.96 4.48
N TYR A 83 -11.09 4.01 3.93
CA TYR A 83 -10.68 3.11 2.84
C TYR A 83 -9.52 2.17 3.18
N THR A 84 -9.23 1.93 4.46
CA THR A 84 -8.17 1.00 4.90
C THR A 84 -8.33 -0.38 4.26
N ARG A 85 -9.58 -0.83 4.09
CA ARG A 85 -9.92 -2.13 3.48
C ARG A 85 -10.06 -2.12 1.96
N GLY A 86 -9.83 -0.97 1.34
CA GLY A 86 -9.86 -0.79 -0.11
C GLY A 86 -10.84 0.29 -0.58
N PRO A 87 -10.61 0.88 -1.76
CA PRO A 87 -11.39 2.02 -2.26
C PRO A 87 -12.76 1.66 -2.87
N TYR A 88 -13.04 0.39 -3.15
CA TYR A 88 -14.28 -0.05 -3.81
C TYR A 88 -14.99 -1.13 -3.01
N ALA A 89 -16.32 -1.04 -2.87
CA ALA A 89 -17.09 -1.98 -2.04
C ALA A 89 -16.94 -3.47 -2.45
N SER A 90 -16.92 -3.75 -3.76
CA SER A 90 -16.76 -5.12 -4.26
C SER A 90 -15.29 -5.56 -4.39
N MET A 91 -14.33 -4.62 -4.35
CA MET A 91 -12.93 -4.87 -4.69
C MET A 91 -12.79 -5.83 -5.90
N TYR A 92 -12.00 -6.89 -5.75
CA TYR A 92 -11.67 -7.84 -6.80
C TYR A 92 -12.67 -8.98 -6.96
N THR A 93 -13.75 -9.02 -6.16
CA THR A 93 -14.78 -10.08 -6.30
C THR A 93 -15.63 -9.90 -7.55
N HIS A 94 -15.78 -8.66 -8.04
CA HIS A 94 -16.44 -8.35 -9.30
C HIS A 94 -15.45 -8.02 -10.43
N ARG A 95 -14.46 -7.16 -10.15
CA ARG A 95 -13.47 -6.72 -11.16
C ARG A 95 -12.06 -6.89 -10.61
N PRO A 96 -11.23 -7.81 -11.14
CA PRO A 96 -9.86 -7.98 -10.68
C PRO A 96 -9.01 -6.74 -10.99
N TRP A 97 -7.85 -6.64 -10.33
CA TRP A 97 -6.88 -5.60 -10.66
C TRP A 97 -6.44 -5.71 -12.13
N THR A 98 -6.02 -4.57 -12.69
CA THR A 98 -5.56 -4.55 -14.09
C THR A 98 -4.14 -5.09 -14.14
N ILE A 99 -3.93 -6.20 -14.86
CA ILE A 99 -2.59 -6.61 -15.28
C ILE A 99 -2.08 -5.59 -16.29
N ARG A 100 -1.02 -4.88 -15.91
CA ARG A 100 -0.43 -3.79 -16.69
C ARG A 100 1.09 -3.94 -16.69
N GLN A 101 1.60 -4.65 -17.68
CA GLN A 101 3.04 -4.83 -17.84
C GLN A 101 3.68 -3.53 -18.30
N TYR A 102 4.72 -3.11 -17.58
CA TYR A 102 5.59 -2.01 -18.00
C TYR A 102 6.53 -2.52 -19.07
N ALA A 103 6.32 -2.09 -20.31
CA ALA A 103 7.10 -2.53 -21.46
C ALA A 103 7.35 -1.33 -22.39
N GLY A 104 8.46 -1.38 -23.09
CA GLY A 104 8.85 -0.40 -24.11
C GLY A 104 10.10 -0.93 -24.78
N PHE A 105 10.13 -0.85 -26.10
CA PHE A 105 11.27 -1.26 -26.92
C PHE A 105 11.90 -0.03 -27.57
N SER A 106 13.07 -0.21 -28.16
CA SER A 106 13.85 0.87 -28.77
C SER A 106 13.11 1.62 -29.87
N THR A 107 12.13 0.99 -30.52
CA THR A 107 11.31 1.62 -31.56
C THR A 107 9.81 1.58 -31.24
N ALA A 108 9.07 2.52 -31.83
CA ALA A 108 7.61 2.59 -31.69
C ALA A 108 6.93 1.38 -32.34
N GLU A 109 7.46 0.88 -33.45
CA GLU A 109 6.96 -0.25 -34.21
C GLU A 109 7.07 -1.56 -33.42
N GLU A 110 8.23 -1.81 -32.82
CA GLU A 110 8.45 -2.99 -31.96
C GLU A 110 7.57 -2.94 -30.71
N SER A 111 7.47 -1.76 -30.09
CA SER A 111 6.57 -1.51 -28.98
C SER A 111 5.11 -1.81 -29.38
N ASN A 112 4.66 -1.34 -30.55
CA ASN A 112 3.31 -1.60 -31.04
C ASN A 112 3.03 -3.10 -31.28
N SER A 113 3.98 -3.79 -31.94
CA SER A 113 3.89 -5.22 -32.21
C SER A 113 3.77 -6.02 -30.92
N PHE A 114 4.59 -5.69 -29.91
CA PHE A 114 4.50 -6.29 -28.59
C PHE A 114 3.15 -6.03 -27.91
N TYR A 115 2.68 -4.78 -27.90
CA TYR A 115 1.40 -4.44 -27.28
C TYR A 115 0.23 -5.21 -27.88
N ARG A 116 0.19 -5.35 -29.22
CA ARG A 116 -0.86 -6.14 -29.89
C ARG A 116 -0.84 -7.60 -29.48
N LYS A 117 0.35 -8.22 -29.41
CA LYS A 117 0.50 -9.60 -28.94
C LYS A 117 0.05 -9.74 -27.49
N ALA A 118 0.42 -8.80 -26.63
CA ALA A 118 0.04 -8.80 -25.22
C ALA A 118 -1.48 -8.64 -25.01
N LEU A 119 -2.13 -7.74 -25.75
CA LEU A 119 -3.59 -7.58 -25.75
C LEU A 119 -4.29 -8.86 -26.21
N ALA A 120 -3.80 -9.47 -27.29
CA ALA A 120 -4.34 -10.75 -27.78
C ALA A 120 -4.17 -11.89 -26.76
N ALA A 121 -3.11 -11.84 -25.93
CA ALA A 121 -2.86 -12.76 -24.83
C ALA A 121 -3.60 -12.40 -23.52
N GLY A 122 -4.48 -11.40 -23.52
CA GLY A 122 -5.35 -11.07 -22.39
C GLY A 122 -4.89 -9.92 -21.50
N GLN A 123 -3.79 -9.22 -21.84
CA GLN A 123 -3.43 -7.97 -21.16
C GLN A 123 -4.52 -6.92 -21.37
N LYS A 124 -4.87 -6.15 -20.33
CA LYS A 124 -5.95 -5.16 -20.37
C LYS A 124 -5.47 -3.71 -20.24
N GLY A 125 -4.24 -3.50 -19.76
CA GLY A 125 -3.63 -2.17 -19.67
C GLY A 125 -2.26 -2.17 -20.30
N LEU A 126 -1.95 -1.17 -21.13
CA LEU A 126 -0.62 -0.93 -21.66
C LEU A 126 0.10 0.12 -20.81
N SER A 127 1.39 -0.06 -20.59
CA SER A 127 2.27 0.97 -20.04
C SER A 127 3.46 1.14 -20.97
N VAL A 128 3.89 2.38 -21.17
CA VAL A 128 4.98 2.73 -22.08
C VAL A 128 6.19 3.14 -21.26
N ALA A 129 7.32 2.47 -21.49
CA ALA A 129 8.62 2.96 -21.09
C ALA A 129 9.21 3.84 -22.18
N PHE A 130 9.78 4.99 -21.80
CA PHE A 130 10.46 5.90 -22.71
C PHE A 130 11.97 5.84 -22.52
N ASP A 131 12.73 6.23 -23.54
CA ASP A 131 14.17 6.40 -23.43
C ASP A 131 14.53 7.62 -22.56
N LEU A 132 15.80 7.70 -22.16
CA LEU A 132 16.25 8.79 -21.30
C LEU A 132 16.21 10.15 -22.02
N ALA A 133 16.36 10.17 -23.35
CA ALA A 133 16.27 11.38 -24.15
C ALA A 133 14.87 12.01 -24.02
N THR A 134 13.84 11.22 -24.29
CA THR A 134 12.42 11.61 -24.17
C THR A 134 12.10 12.01 -22.74
N HIS A 135 12.55 11.25 -21.73
CA HIS A 135 12.35 11.60 -20.32
C HIS A 135 12.94 12.97 -19.96
N ARG A 136 14.02 13.39 -20.61
CA ARG A 136 14.70 14.66 -20.37
C ARG A 136 14.30 15.76 -21.36
N GLY A 137 13.37 15.48 -22.28
CA GLY A 137 12.87 16.44 -23.27
C GLY A 137 13.86 16.78 -24.38
N TYR A 138 14.78 15.88 -24.72
CA TYR A 138 15.66 16.03 -25.89
C TYR A 138 15.08 15.26 -27.09
N ASP A 139 15.14 15.88 -28.27
CA ASP A 139 14.92 15.18 -29.53
C ASP A 139 16.02 14.15 -29.78
N SER A 140 15.71 13.09 -30.53
CA SER A 140 16.63 11.96 -30.76
C SER A 140 17.90 12.35 -31.53
N ASP A 141 17.89 13.47 -32.27
CA ASP A 141 19.06 13.99 -32.99
C ASP A 141 19.94 14.94 -32.15
N HIS A 142 19.53 15.23 -30.90
CA HIS A 142 20.24 16.14 -30.03
C HIS A 142 21.62 15.58 -29.62
N SER A 143 22.65 16.44 -29.67
CA SER A 143 24.05 16.02 -29.49
C SER A 143 24.35 15.32 -28.15
N ARG A 144 23.57 15.61 -27.10
CA ARG A 144 23.71 15.05 -25.75
C ARG A 144 23.11 13.65 -25.57
N VAL A 145 22.44 13.08 -26.58
CA VAL A 145 21.65 11.85 -26.41
C VAL A 145 21.91 10.79 -27.49
N LYS A 146 23.09 10.80 -28.14
CA LYS A 146 23.51 9.82 -29.17
C LYS A 146 23.80 8.40 -28.63
N GLY A 147 23.14 7.99 -27.54
CA GLY A 147 23.33 6.70 -26.88
C GLY A 147 22.72 5.53 -27.65
#